data_AF-A0A7Y1XZE6-F1
#
_entry.id   AF-A0A7Y1XZE6-F1
#
_cell.length_a   1.000
_cell.length_b   1.000
_cell.length_c   1.000
_cell.angle_alpha   90.00
_cell.angle_beta   90.00
_cell.angle_gamma   90.00
#
_symmetry.space_group_name_H-M   'P 1'
#
loop_
_entity.id
_entity.type
_entity.pdbx_description
1 polymer ?
#
loop_
_entity_poly.entity_id
_entity_poly.type
_entity_poly.pdbx_seq_one_letter_code
_entity_poly.pdbx_strand_id
1 'polypeptide(L)'
;MRETEFIDQNKEKWRSLEQMEADRTKDPEKLSRLFIEATNDLSYSKSYYSNRSIRVYLNNLALKVHSSVYRNRQSTWARIKKLWTEQIPRAYFESRRSVLLSFLIFFAGVFIGVFSAHQDPGFIGLMLGEDYIAMTMQNIEEGKPFGVYASDSHMNLFAYITLNNIRVSFVVFVLGLFFMIGTVGALLQNGAMLGAFHYMFYEQGLLGDSLITVWMHGMPEISAIILAGAAGLELGKGLVFTNSYSRKESFLLGAKKGVLMIIGLIPVFFFAGFIEGFATRYTQMPDAIRILFIVLCGLFMISYFVIMPWRRFKGVYRSSVAEEQIPDSAEHDYRLHGIKKHGQIFSDTFALFSSTFSQYILPAMYIATAYVAALWMATREDFIERFSLPYVPDLGSFFTGMARAFVKVDQLYDLASSPVLWLLNGTIAALIIWMGLRQLGTAFAQEREYVRPVRSIPLLLWVWGVTMLAHVLFFLPAPYSVILMLLGAPVLLYAALSGFLPRPGGLGYSHVLQIAMRHGYGRLLGLVTVLFLCCCLFLLFFNSGLTDYLLSVIWGGFRMSEETFQSVMLMSNIFFTVWSLLMVIPLFIYASFFSFWSAYEIETASHLHASVDRIGIRNKAYGILREEMD
;
A
#
# COMPACT_ATOMS: atom_id res chain seq x y z
N MET A 1 17.40 -57.23 -11.60
CA MET A 1 17.79 -56.75 -12.95
C MET A 1 19.29 -56.51 -12.96
N ARG A 2 20.01 -56.95 -13.99
CA ARG A 2 21.44 -56.60 -14.13
C ARG A 2 21.57 -55.17 -14.65
N GLU A 3 22.66 -54.47 -14.31
CA GLU A 3 22.87 -53.06 -14.72
C GLU A 3 22.74 -52.85 -16.24
N THR A 4 23.27 -53.77 -17.05
CA THR A 4 23.19 -53.70 -18.51
C THR A 4 21.76 -53.75 -19.03
N GLU A 5 20.93 -54.61 -18.43
CA GLU A 5 19.52 -54.76 -18.76
C GLU A 5 18.71 -53.52 -18.36
N PHE A 6 19.05 -52.92 -17.21
CA PHE A 6 18.48 -51.65 -16.76
C PHE A 6 18.83 -50.48 -17.70
N ILE A 7 20.07 -50.43 -18.19
CA ILE A 7 20.52 -49.42 -19.16
C ILE A 7 19.81 -49.62 -20.49
N ASP A 8 19.73 -50.85 -20.99
CA ASP A 8 19.12 -51.15 -22.29
C ASP A 8 17.63 -50.79 -22.34
N GLN A 9 16.91 -50.96 -21.24
CA GLN A 9 15.50 -50.60 -21.12
C GLN A 9 15.25 -49.08 -21.11
N ASN A 10 16.16 -48.29 -20.52
CA ASN A 10 15.90 -46.87 -20.22
C ASN A 10 16.73 -45.88 -21.06
N LYS A 11 17.76 -46.34 -21.80
CA LYS A 11 18.67 -45.48 -22.58
C LYS A 11 17.97 -44.57 -23.60
N GLU A 12 16.91 -45.03 -24.26
CA GLU A 12 16.20 -44.23 -25.26
C GLU A 12 15.46 -43.05 -24.62
N LYS A 13 14.94 -43.27 -23.43
CA LYS A 13 14.24 -42.26 -22.63
C LYS A 13 15.20 -41.16 -22.17
N TRP A 14 16.37 -41.56 -21.66
CA TRP A 14 17.40 -40.61 -21.22
C TRP A 14 17.94 -39.80 -22.39
N ARG A 15 18.14 -40.42 -23.57
CA ARG A 15 18.50 -39.72 -24.81
C ARG A 15 17.42 -38.73 -25.25
N SER A 16 16.14 -39.11 -25.18
CA SER A 16 15.04 -38.18 -25.50
C SER A 16 15.01 -36.99 -24.54
N LEU A 17 15.31 -37.20 -23.26
CA LEU A 17 15.39 -36.13 -22.26
C LEU A 17 16.58 -35.18 -22.54
N GLU A 18 17.74 -35.73 -22.90
CA GLU A 18 18.92 -34.95 -23.31
C GLU A 18 18.67 -34.12 -24.57
N GLN A 19 18.07 -34.72 -25.60
CA GLN A 19 17.70 -34.02 -26.83
C GLN A 19 16.71 -32.91 -26.55
N MET A 20 15.69 -33.16 -25.72
CA MET A 20 14.70 -32.13 -25.39
C MET A 20 15.27 -30.95 -24.62
N GLU A 21 16.28 -31.21 -23.78
CA GLU A 21 17.03 -30.16 -23.08
C GLU A 21 17.92 -29.36 -24.05
N ALA A 22 18.61 -30.03 -24.98
CA ALA A 22 19.45 -29.40 -25.99
C ALA A 22 18.66 -28.54 -26.98
N ASP A 23 17.53 -29.04 -27.48
CA ASP A 23 16.66 -28.37 -28.45
C ASP A 23 15.76 -27.29 -27.83
N ARG A 24 15.80 -27.12 -26.49
CA ARG A 24 14.99 -26.15 -25.74
C ARG A 24 13.49 -26.26 -26.07
N THR A 25 12.97 -27.49 -25.94
CA THR A 25 11.66 -27.91 -26.46
C THR A 25 10.45 -27.15 -25.87
N LYS A 26 9.37 -27.05 -26.65
CA LYS A 26 8.14 -26.25 -26.43
C LYS A 26 7.02 -26.95 -25.63
N ASP A 27 7.22 -28.18 -25.16
CA ASP A 27 6.22 -28.98 -24.44
C ASP A 27 6.66 -29.26 -22.98
N PRO A 28 6.22 -28.42 -22.02
CA PRO A 28 6.59 -28.54 -20.61
C PRO A 28 6.09 -29.82 -19.94
N GLU A 29 4.96 -30.38 -20.38
CA GLU A 29 4.37 -31.57 -19.76
C GLU A 29 5.16 -32.83 -20.10
N LYS A 30 5.58 -32.96 -21.36
CA LYS A 30 6.44 -34.08 -21.79
C LYS A 30 7.81 -34.03 -21.11
N LEU A 31 8.40 -32.83 -20.98
CA LEU A 31 9.67 -32.64 -20.28
C LEU A 31 9.57 -33.00 -18.79
N SER A 32 8.48 -32.59 -18.12
CA SER A 32 8.24 -32.90 -16.71
C SER A 32 8.08 -34.41 -16.45
N ARG A 33 7.31 -35.12 -17.30
CA ARG A 33 7.15 -36.58 -17.20
C ARG A 33 8.49 -37.32 -17.33
N LEU A 34 9.25 -37.03 -18.39
CA LEU A 34 10.55 -37.67 -18.62
C LEU A 34 11.56 -37.37 -17.49
N PHE A 35 11.49 -36.17 -16.89
CA PHE A 35 12.31 -35.80 -15.75
C PHE A 35 11.96 -36.59 -14.48
N ILE A 36 10.68 -36.74 -14.16
CA ILE A 36 10.22 -37.55 -13.02
C ILE A 36 10.71 -38.99 -13.18
N GLU A 37 10.59 -39.54 -14.38
CA GLU A 37 11.00 -40.89 -14.67
C GLU A 37 12.52 -41.07 -14.57
N ALA A 38 13.32 -40.15 -15.10
CA ALA A 38 14.78 -40.18 -14.93
C ALA A 38 15.22 -40.04 -13.45
N THR A 39 14.43 -39.32 -12.63
CA THR A 39 14.68 -39.19 -11.18
C THR A 39 14.33 -40.48 -10.43
N ASN A 40 13.30 -41.20 -10.87
CA ASN A 40 12.99 -42.54 -10.36
C ASN A 40 14.11 -43.53 -10.70
N ASP A 41 14.61 -43.49 -11.94
CA ASP A 41 15.74 -44.32 -12.40
C ASP A 41 17.03 -44.01 -11.63
N LEU A 42 17.27 -42.73 -11.31
CA LEU A 42 18.37 -42.32 -10.44
C LEU A 42 18.21 -42.88 -9.03
N SER A 43 17.00 -42.86 -8.48
CA SER A 43 16.72 -43.40 -7.14
C SER A 43 16.92 -44.92 -7.10
N TYR A 44 16.45 -45.63 -8.13
CA TYR A 44 16.72 -47.06 -8.30
C TYR A 44 18.22 -47.35 -8.41
N SER A 45 18.95 -46.56 -9.21
CA SER A 45 20.40 -46.71 -9.38
C SER A 45 21.18 -46.42 -8.09
N LYS A 46 20.72 -45.50 -7.24
CA LYS A 46 21.32 -45.25 -5.93
C LYS A 46 21.19 -46.45 -4.99
N SER A 47 20.06 -47.16 -5.04
CA SER A 47 19.80 -48.33 -4.19
C SER A 47 20.51 -49.59 -4.66
N TYR A 48 20.51 -49.87 -5.97
CA TYR A 48 20.98 -51.16 -6.51
C TYR A 48 22.36 -51.08 -7.18
N TYR A 49 22.80 -49.89 -7.62
CA TYR A 49 24.05 -49.68 -8.37
C TYR A 49 24.88 -48.53 -7.78
N SER A 50 25.02 -48.51 -6.45
CA SER A 50 25.57 -47.39 -5.68
C SER A 50 26.97 -46.95 -6.09
N ASN A 51 27.84 -47.86 -6.56
CA ASN A 51 29.24 -47.57 -6.94
C ASN A 51 29.49 -47.54 -8.46
N ARG A 52 28.45 -47.27 -9.27
CA ARG A 52 28.54 -47.35 -10.75
C ARG A 52 28.42 -45.99 -11.44
N SER A 53 28.95 -45.92 -12.66
CA SER A 53 28.97 -44.72 -13.51
C SER A 53 27.55 -44.27 -13.91
N ILE A 54 26.60 -45.20 -14.03
CA ILE A 54 25.23 -44.88 -14.39
C ILE A 54 24.53 -43.95 -13.40
N ARG A 55 24.83 -44.12 -12.10
CA ARG A 55 24.35 -43.22 -11.04
C ARG A 55 24.84 -41.79 -11.27
N VAL A 56 26.11 -41.63 -11.65
CA VAL A 56 26.73 -40.32 -11.90
C VAL A 56 26.13 -39.67 -13.13
N TYR A 57 25.94 -40.44 -14.21
CA TYR A 57 25.29 -40.00 -15.43
C TYR A 57 23.86 -39.48 -15.17
N LEU A 58 23.02 -40.29 -14.51
CA LEU A 58 21.64 -39.92 -14.19
C LEU A 58 21.56 -38.73 -13.23
N ASN A 59 22.48 -38.63 -12.27
CA ASN A 59 22.54 -37.49 -11.36
C ASN A 59 22.87 -36.20 -12.11
N ASN A 60 23.83 -36.23 -13.04
CA ASN A 60 24.19 -35.07 -13.84
C ASN A 60 23.07 -34.67 -14.81
N LEU A 61 22.41 -35.65 -15.44
CA LEU A 61 21.26 -35.41 -16.31
C LEU A 61 20.11 -34.77 -15.54
N ALA A 62 19.78 -35.30 -14.36
CA ALA A 62 18.75 -34.74 -13.49
C ALA A 62 19.08 -33.31 -13.04
N LEU A 63 20.32 -33.03 -12.63
CA LEU A 63 20.75 -31.67 -12.25
C LEU A 63 20.63 -30.68 -13.41
N LYS A 64 21.03 -31.08 -14.62
CA LYS A 64 20.96 -30.26 -15.83
C LYS A 64 19.51 -29.91 -16.17
N VAL A 65 18.62 -30.91 -16.20
CA VAL A 65 17.19 -30.73 -16.52
C VAL A 65 16.47 -29.97 -15.41
N HIS A 66 16.75 -30.24 -14.14
CA HIS A 66 16.16 -29.54 -13.00
C HIS A 66 16.41 -28.03 -13.11
N SER A 67 17.63 -27.62 -13.48
CA SER A 67 17.97 -26.21 -13.69
C SER A 67 17.21 -25.56 -14.87
N SER A 68 16.77 -26.36 -15.85
CA SER A 68 16.03 -25.92 -17.03
C SER A 68 14.53 -25.78 -16.74
N VAL A 69 13.93 -26.79 -16.11
CA VAL A 69 12.49 -26.86 -15.79
C VAL A 69 12.09 -25.81 -14.75
N TYR A 70 12.91 -25.61 -13.71
CA TYR A 70 12.58 -24.69 -12.62
C TYR A 70 13.03 -23.24 -12.86
N ARG A 71 13.70 -22.96 -13.98
CA ARG A 71 14.01 -21.57 -14.37
C ARG A 71 12.75 -20.93 -14.93
N ASN A 72 12.05 -20.19 -14.06
CA ASN A 72 10.85 -19.40 -14.40
C ASN A 72 11.17 -18.37 -15.50
N ARG A 73 11.09 -18.79 -16.78
CA ARG A 73 11.54 -18.07 -17.98
C ARG A 73 10.46 -17.22 -18.66
N GLN A 74 9.49 -16.70 -17.93
CA GLN A 74 8.76 -15.57 -18.50
C GLN A 74 9.70 -14.36 -18.45
N SER A 75 10.15 -13.90 -19.62
CA SER A 75 10.89 -12.64 -19.73
C SER A 75 10.09 -11.54 -19.05
N THR A 76 10.74 -10.75 -18.19
CA THR A 76 10.14 -9.57 -17.54
C THR A 76 9.43 -8.69 -18.56
N TRP A 77 9.98 -8.60 -19.78
CA TRP A 77 9.37 -7.86 -20.89
C TRP A 77 8.05 -8.45 -21.38
N ALA A 78 7.93 -9.77 -21.47
CA ALA A 78 6.68 -10.42 -21.86
C ALA A 78 5.57 -10.18 -20.82
N ARG A 79 5.92 -10.14 -19.52
CA ARG A 79 4.99 -9.81 -18.44
C ARG A 79 4.54 -8.35 -18.50
N ILE A 80 5.47 -7.42 -18.73
CA ILE A 80 5.17 -5.99 -18.93
C ILE A 80 4.24 -5.82 -20.14
N LYS A 81 4.56 -6.43 -21.29
CA LYS A 81 3.70 -6.37 -22.49
C LYS A 81 2.28 -6.88 -22.19
N LYS A 82 2.15 -8.00 -21.48
CA LYS A 82 0.84 -8.55 -21.10
C LYS A 82 0.08 -7.61 -20.15
N LEU A 83 0.78 -6.97 -19.20
CA LEU A 83 0.20 -6.00 -18.28
C LEU A 83 -0.46 -4.84 -19.06
N TRP A 84 0.28 -4.22 -19.97
CA TRP A 84 -0.19 -3.05 -20.74
C TRP A 84 -1.20 -3.38 -21.85
N THR A 85 -1.08 -4.54 -22.50
CA THR A 85 -1.95 -4.86 -23.65
C THR A 85 -3.20 -5.66 -23.29
N GLU A 86 -3.22 -6.31 -22.12
CA GLU A 86 -4.32 -7.18 -21.71
C GLU A 86 -4.86 -6.83 -20.33
N GLN A 87 -4.03 -6.83 -19.27
CA GLN A 87 -4.52 -6.74 -17.89
C GLN A 87 -5.12 -5.36 -17.57
N ILE A 88 -4.41 -4.28 -17.91
CA ILE A 88 -4.87 -2.90 -17.69
C ILE A 88 -6.12 -2.60 -18.55
N PRO A 89 -6.10 -2.81 -19.89
CA PRO A 89 -7.30 -2.59 -20.71
C PRO A 89 -8.50 -3.43 -20.26
N ARG A 90 -8.29 -4.66 -19.81
CA ARG A 90 -9.37 -5.50 -19.27
C ARG A 90 -9.96 -4.91 -18.00
N ALA A 91 -9.13 -4.40 -17.07
CA ALA A 91 -9.61 -3.74 -15.86
C ALA A 91 -10.52 -2.54 -16.19
N TYR A 92 -10.12 -1.67 -17.12
CA TYR A 92 -10.97 -0.55 -17.56
C TYR A 92 -12.26 -1.00 -18.26
N PHE A 93 -12.22 -2.07 -19.05
CA PHE A 93 -13.44 -2.62 -19.67
C PHE A 93 -14.44 -3.13 -18.62
N GLU A 94 -13.97 -3.88 -17.64
CA GLU A 94 -14.80 -4.42 -16.56
C GLU A 94 -15.38 -3.29 -15.69
N SER A 95 -14.61 -2.21 -15.51
CA SER A 95 -14.95 -1.03 -14.69
C SER A 95 -15.58 0.13 -15.47
N ARG A 96 -15.97 -0.06 -16.73
CA ARG A 96 -16.47 1.00 -17.63
C ARG A 96 -17.64 1.83 -17.08
N ARG A 97 -18.49 1.22 -16.24
CA ARG A 97 -19.60 1.94 -15.59
C ARG A 97 -19.08 2.93 -14.55
N SER A 98 -18.06 2.55 -13.80
CA SER A 98 -17.40 3.41 -12.82
C SER A 98 -16.59 4.52 -13.51
N VAL A 99 -16.02 4.23 -14.69
CA VAL A 99 -15.40 5.27 -15.55
C VAL A 99 -16.43 6.32 -15.97
N LEU A 100 -17.57 5.87 -16.50
CA LEU A 100 -18.65 6.79 -16.89
C LEU A 100 -19.20 7.57 -15.69
N LEU A 101 -19.43 6.90 -14.56
CA LEU A 101 -19.95 7.55 -13.35
C LEU A 101 -18.96 8.60 -12.82
N SER A 102 -17.67 8.26 -12.74
CA SER A 102 -16.62 9.19 -12.34
C SER A 102 -16.58 10.43 -13.25
N PHE A 103 -16.66 10.22 -14.57
CA PHE A 103 -16.72 11.30 -15.55
C PHE A 103 -17.93 12.22 -15.32
N LEU A 104 -19.13 11.64 -15.15
CA LEU A 104 -20.36 12.40 -14.93
C LEU A 104 -20.32 13.19 -13.61
N ILE A 105 -19.79 12.59 -12.53
CA ILE A 105 -19.66 13.25 -11.22
C ILE A 105 -18.68 14.43 -11.32
N PHE A 106 -17.52 14.22 -11.96
CA PHE A 106 -16.53 15.29 -12.11
C PHE A 106 -17.13 16.49 -12.87
N PHE A 107 -17.77 16.25 -14.01
CA PHE A 107 -18.39 17.32 -14.79
C PHE A 107 -19.61 17.95 -14.11
N ALA A 108 -20.39 17.18 -13.33
CA ALA A 108 -21.40 17.75 -12.44
C ALA A 108 -20.76 18.74 -11.45
N GLY A 109 -19.61 18.39 -10.87
CA GLY A 109 -18.79 19.30 -10.07
C GLY A 109 -18.41 20.57 -10.83
N VAL A 110 -17.93 20.46 -12.07
CA VAL A 110 -17.62 21.61 -12.93
C VAL A 110 -18.82 22.54 -13.09
N PHE A 111 -20.00 22.00 -13.42
CA PHE A 111 -21.21 22.81 -13.56
C PHE A 111 -21.64 23.46 -12.25
N ILE A 112 -21.53 22.74 -11.12
CA ILE A 112 -21.77 23.32 -9.79
C ILE A 112 -20.80 24.47 -9.54
N GLY A 113 -19.51 24.30 -9.84
CA GLY A 113 -18.50 25.34 -9.65
C GLY A 113 -18.78 26.60 -10.46
N VAL A 114 -19.10 26.45 -11.75
CA VAL A 114 -19.47 27.57 -12.63
C VAL A 114 -20.73 28.27 -12.12
N PHE A 115 -21.77 27.50 -11.80
CA PHE A 115 -23.04 28.07 -11.32
C PHE A 115 -22.87 28.80 -9.98
N SER A 116 -22.16 28.19 -9.03
CA SER A 116 -21.90 28.80 -7.73
C SER A 116 -21.04 30.05 -7.84
N ALA A 117 -20.02 30.06 -8.69
CA ALA A 117 -19.19 31.25 -8.95
C ALA A 117 -19.99 32.40 -9.58
N HIS A 118 -20.95 32.08 -10.45
CA HIS A 118 -21.87 33.07 -11.03
C HIS A 118 -22.82 33.68 -9.99
N GLN A 119 -23.31 32.87 -9.03
CA GLN A 119 -24.28 33.34 -8.05
C GLN A 119 -23.65 34.08 -6.87
N ASP A 120 -22.43 33.69 -6.47
CA ASP A 120 -21.71 34.27 -5.33
C ASP A 120 -20.22 34.46 -5.69
N PRO A 121 -19.76 35.71 -5.88
CA PRO A 121 -18.35 36.02 -6.13
C PRO A 121 -17.41 35.50 -5.03
N GLY A 122 -17.89 35.38 -3.78
CA GLY A 122 -17.13 34.81 -2.66
C GLY A 122 -16.80 33.33 -2.83
N PHE A 123 -17.54 32.62 -3.68
CA PHE A 123 -17.30 31.21 -3.97
C PHE A 123 -15.96 30.96 -4.69
N ILE A 124 -15.53 31.89 -5.54
CA ILE A 124 -14.22 31.80 -6.21
C ILE A 124 -13.10 31.88 -5.16
N GLY A 125 -13.23 32.80 -4.20
CA GLY A 125 -12.34 32.93 -3.04
C GLY A 125 -12.27 31.67 -2.19
N LEU A 126 -13.42 31.04 -1.93
CA LEU A 126 -13.51 29.79 -1.20
C LEU A 126 -12.80 28.62 -1.92
N MET A 127 -12.90 28.55 -3.24
CA MET A 127 -12.36 27.43 -4.03
C MET A 127 -10.87 27.60 -4.39
N LEU A 128 -10.43 28.81 -4.70
CA LEU A 128 -9.07 29.11 -5.19
C LEU A 128 -8.16 29.78 -4.16
N GLY A 129 -8.74 30.40 -3.12
CA GLY A 129 -8.02 31.22 -2.14
C GLY A 129 -7.82 32.66 -2.60
N GLU A 130 -7.94 33.61 -1.68
CA GLU A 130 -7.83 35.05 -1.98
C GLU A 130 -6.45 35.43 -2.53
N ASP A 131 -5.38 34.82 -2.03
CA ASP A 131 -4.00 35.05 -2.50
C ASP A 131 -3.82 34.68 -3.97
N TYR A 132 -4.40 33.55 -4.40
CA TYR A 132 -4.33 33.09 -5.77
C TYR A 132 -5.08 34.03 -6.71
N ILE A 133 -6.25 34.52 -6.27
CA ILE A 133 -7.05 35.48 -7.03
C ILE A 133 -6.28 36.79 -7.18
N ALA A 134 -5.75 37.34 -6.08
CA ALA A 134 -5.00 38.61 -6.11
C ALA A 134 -3.79 38.53 -7.06
N MET A 135 -3.00 37.45 -6.97
CA MET A 135 -1.89 37.19 -7.88
C MET A 135 -2.36 37.08 -9.34
N THR A 136 -3.46 36.37 -9.59
CA THR A 136 -3.98 36.17 -10.95
C THR A 136 -4.49 37.47 -11.56
N MET A 137 -5.18 38.31 -10.79
CA MET A 137 -5.64 39.63 -11.22
C MET A 137 -4.46 40.55 -11.54
N GLN A 138 -3.42 40.56 -10.69
CA GLN A 138 -2.18 41.30 -10.97
C GLN A 138 -1.52 40.82 -12.28
N ASN A 139 -1.43 39.51 -12.49
CA ASN A 139 -0.89 38.92 -13.71
C ASN A 139 -1.70 39.30 -14.97
N ILE A 140 -3.02 39.41 -14.86
CA ILE A 140 -3.90 39.88 -15.94
C ILE A 140 -3.61 41.35 -16.25
N GLU A 141 -3.46 42.21 -15.23
CA GLU A 141 -3.10 43.63 -15.39
C GLU A 141 -1.72 43.81 -16.05
N GLU A 142 -0.76 42.94 -15.73
CA GLU A 142 0.58 42.92 -16.34
C GLU A 142 0.61 42.32 -17.76
N GLY A 143 -0.54 41.93 -18.31
CA GLY A 143 -0.66 41.33 -19.65
C GLY A 143 -0.10 39.91 -19.74
N LYS A 144 0.09 39.23 -18.61
CA LYS A 144 0.57 37.85 -18.48
C LYS A 144 -0.40 37.01 -17.65
N PRO A 145 -1.67 36.83 -18.08
CA PRO A 145 -2.73 36.19 -17.30
C PRO A 145 -2.40 34.78 -16.76
N PHE A 146 -1.43 34.08 -17.37
CA PHE A 146 -0.99 32.73 -16.99
C PHE A 146 0.48 32.68 -16.51
N GLY A 147 1.06 33.81 -16.11
CA GLY A 147 2.48 33.99 -15.77
C GLY A 147 2.98 33.30 -14.49
N VAL A 148 2.09 32.62 -13.75
CA VAL A 148 2.36 31.97 -12.44
C VAL A 148 3.52 30.97 -12.50
N TYR A 149 3.82 30.41 -13.68
CA TYR A 149 4.75 29.28 -13.83
C TYR A 149 6.12 29.64 -14.42
N ALA A 150 6.53 30.91 -14.49
CA ALA A 150 7.70 31.34 -15.25
C ALA A 150 9.07 31.23 -14.53
N SER A 151 9.13 31.07 -13.21
CA SER A 151 10.36 31.29 -12.43
C SER A 151 11.19 30.05 -12.05
N ASP A 152 10.63 28.83 -12.08
CA ASP A 152 11.35 27.63 -11.61
C ASP A 152 12.11 26.86 -12.69
N SER A 153 13.17 26.13 -12.30
CA SER A 153 13.95 25.28 -13.22
C SER A 153 13.12 24.11 -13.78
N HIS A 154 13.31 23.78 -15.06
CA HIS A 154 12.44 22.87 -15.83
C HIS A 154 12.28 21.49 -15.18
N MET A 155 13.36 20.94 -14.61
CA MET A 155 13.37 19.61 -14.00
C MET A 155 12.65 19.58 -12.65
N ASN A 156 12.75 20.66 -11.86
CA ASN A 156 12.10 20.75 -10.55
C ASN A 156 10.60 20.93 -10.71
N LEU A 157 10.17 21.77 -11.67
CA LEU A 157 8.77 21.99 -11.98
C LEU A 157 8.12 20.69 -12.52
N PHE A 158 8.75 20.03 -13.49
CA PHE A 158 8.34 18.71 -13.99
C PHE A 158 8.09 17.71 -12.86
N ALA A 159 9.06 17.56 -11.95
CA ALA A 159 8.97 16.62 -10.84
C ALA A 159 7.85 17.00 -9.86
N TYR A 160 7.72 18.28 -9.54
CA TYR A 160 6.69 18.82 -8.64
C TYR A 160 5.28 18.52 -9.16
N ILE A 161 5.00 18.87 -10.42
CA ILE A 161 3.70 18.65 -11.06
C ILE A 161 3.38 17.17 -11.19
N THR A 162 4.34 16.37 -11.67
CA THR A 162 4.16 14.92 -11.82
C THR A 162 3.78 14.28 -10.49
N LEU A 163 4.50 14.63 -9.41
CA LEU A 163 4.24 14.12 -8.07
C LEU A 163 2.91 14.64 -7.50
N ASN A 164 2.53 15.89 -7.80
CA ASN A 164 1.25 16.45 -7.39
C ASN A 164 0.07 15.70 -8.04
N ASN A 165 0.13 15.47 -9.36
CA ASN A 165 -0.91 14.75 -10.09
C ASN A 165 -1.03 13.28 -9.67
N ILE A 166 0.11 12.61 -9.43
CA ILE A 166 0.13 11.27 -8.82
C ILE A 166 -0.56 11.31 -7.46
N ARG A 167 -0.22 12.31 -6.61
CA ARG A 167 -0.78 12.44 -5.27
C ARG A 167 -2.28 12.66 -5.30
N VAL A 168 -2.79 13.65 -6.04
CA VAL A 168 -4.22 13.96 -6.12
C VAL A 168 -4.98 12.74 -6.61
N SER A 169 -4.52 12.10 -7.67
CA SER A 169 -5.14 10.89 -8.22
C SER A 169 -5.15 9.73 -7.22
N PHE A 170 -4.04 9.53 -6.50
CA PHE A 170 -3.95 8.47 -5.49
C PHE A 170 -4.86 8.73 -4.29
N VAL A 171 -4.99 9.99 -3.83
CA VAL A 171 -5.93 10.38 -2.78
C VAL A 171 -7.36 10.10 -3.24
N VAL A 172 -7.75 10.58 -4.43
CA VAL A 172 -9.09 10.32 -5.02
C VAL A 172 -9.41 8.81 -5.07
N PHE A 173 -8.41 7.99 -5.39
CA PHE A 173 -8.52 6.52 -5.38
C PHE A 173 -8.72 5.95 -3.97
N VAL A 174 -7.86 6.28 -3.01
CA VAL A 174 -7.90 5.76 -1.64
C VAL A 174 -9.16 6.18 -0.90
N LEU A 175 -9.68 7.38 -1.19
CA LEU A 175 -10.96 7.87 -0.69
C LEU A 175 -12.14 6.94 -1.02
N GLY A 176 -11.97 6.01 -1.97
CA GLY A 176 -12.93 4.96 -2.29
C GLY A 176 -13.21 4.04 -1.11
N LEU A 177 -12.26 3.87 -0.19
CA LEU A 177 -12.40 3.06 1.03
C LEU A 177 -13.60 3.50 1.90
N PHE A 178 -14.02 4.75 1.79
CA PHE A 178 -15.18 5.30 2.48
C PHE A 178 -16.46 5.04 1.70
N PHE A 179 -16.68 3.77 1.32
CA PHE A 179 -17.87 3.33 0.60
C PHE A 179 -18.16 4.17 -0.66
N MET A 180 -17.12 4.53 -1.42
CA MET A 180 -17.15 5.41 -2.59
C MET A 180 -17.42 6.90 -2.31
N ILE A 181 -18.03 7.26 -1.17
CA ILE A 181 -18.47 8.62 -0.86
C ILE A 181 -17.29 9.60 -0.89
N GLY A 182 -16.14 9.22 -0.33
CA GLY A 182 -14.94 10.06 -0.36
C GLY A 182 -14.48 10.36 -1.79
N THR A 183 -14.44 9.36 -2.68
CA THR A 183 -14.07 9.55 -4.09
C THR A 183 -15.07 10.47 -4.80
N VAL A 184 -16.38 10.31 -4.55
CA VAL A 184 -17.42 11.17 -5.12
C VAL A 184 -17.21 12.62 -4.69
N GLY A 185 -17.02 12.86 -3.39
CA GLY A 185 -16.76 14.20 -2.86
C GLY A 185 -15.51 14.85 -3.47
N ALA A 186 -14.42 14.09 -3.58
CA ALA A 186 -13.18 14.60 -4.18
C ALA A 186 -13.34 14.94 -5.67
N LEU A 187 -14.07 14.12 -6.44
CA LEU A 187 -14.36 14.42 -7.85
C LEU A 187 -15.23 15.68 -8.00
N LEU A 188 -16.24 15.84 -7.14
CA LEU A 188 -17.08 17.05 -7.12
C LEU A 188 -16.26 18.30 -6.78
N GLN A 189 -15.40 18.21 -5.76
CA GLN A 189 -14.55 19.33 -5.34
C GLN A 189 -13.55 19.73 -6.44
N ASN A 190 -12.84 18.77 -7.03
CA ASN A 190 -11.88 19.06 -8.11
C ASN A 190 -12.60 19.60 -9.36
N GLY A 191 -13.79 19.07 -9.67
CA GLY A 191 -14.65 19.61 -10.72
C GLY A 191 -15.07 21.05 -10.43
N ALA A 192 -15.60 21.31 -9.23
CA ALA A 192 -16.07 22.64 -8.83
C ALA A 192 -14.95 23.68 -8.84
N MET A 193 -13.75 23.31 -8.40
CA MET A 193 -12.56 24.15 -8.48
C MET A 193 -12.21 24.51 -9.93
N LEU A 194 -12.22 23.53 -10.85
CA LEU A 194 -12.00 23.78 -12.28
C LEU A 194 -13.09 24.68 -12.88
N GLY A 195 -14.35 24.50 -12.47
CA GLY A 195 -15.47 25.33 -12.89
C GLY A 195 -15.33 26.79 -12.43
N ALA A 196 -15.02 27.00 -11.15
CA ALA A 196 -14.78 28.33 -10.59
C ALA A 196 -13.58 29.02 -11.26
N PHE A 197 -12.51 28.27 -11.52
CA PHE A 197 -11.34 28.76 -12.25
C PHE A 197 -11.70 29.29 -13.64
N HIS A 198 -12.39 28.49 -14.47
CA HIS A 198 -12.77 28.96 -15.80
C HIS A 198 -13.79 30.09 -15.77
N TYR A 199 -14.68 30.12 -14.77
CA TYR A 199 -15.63 31.22 -14.60
C TYR A 199 -14.93 32.55 -14.28
N MET A 200 -13.90 32.54 -13.42
CA MET A 200 -13.09 33.73 -13.12
C MET A 200 -12.48 34.35 -14.39
N PHE A 201 -11.93 33.53 -15.30
CA PHE A 201 -11.41 34.02 -16.58
C PHE A 201 -12.50 34.42 -17.57
N TYR A 202 -13.70 33.83 -17.48
CA TYR A 202 -14.85 34.26 -18.25
C TYR A 202 -15.29 35.69 -17.89
N GLU A 203 -15.30 36.05 -16.61
CA GLU A 203 -15.62 37.42 -16.17
C GLU A 203 -14.62 38.48 -16.70
N GLN A 204 -13.38 38.07 -16.96
CA GLN A 204 -12.33 38.92 -17.54
C GLN A 204 -12.29 38.89 -19.08
N GLY A 205 -13.22 38.19 -19.74
CA GLY A 205 -13.23 38.04 -21.20
C GLY A 205 -12.13 37.15 -21.77
N LEU A 206 -11.45 36.35 -20.94
CA LEU A 206 -10.28 35.53 -21.26
C LEU A 206 -10.57 34.01 -21.28
N LEU A 207 -11.85 33.61 -21.39
CA LEU A 207 -12.24 32.19 -21.33
C LEU A 207 -11.55 31.35 -22.43
N GLY A 208 -11.46 31.87 -23.66
CA GLY A 208 -10.82 31.17 -24.77
C GLY A 208 -9.35 30.85 -24.50
N ASP A 209 -8.60 31.86 -24.05
CA ASP A 209 -7.18 31.71 -23.72
C ASP A 209 -6.96 30.78 -22.51
N SER A 210 -7.86 30.86 -21.52
CA SER A 210 -7.87 29.97 -20.36
C SER A 210 -8.07 28.51 -20.78
N LEU A 211 -9.04 28.24 -21.66
CA LEU A 211 -9.29 26.89 -22.15
C LEU A 211 -8.08 26.33 -22.92
N ILE A 212 -7.50 27.08 -23.86
CA ILE A 212 -6.36 26.59 -24.64
C ILE A 212 -5.12 26.38 -23.73
N THR A 213 -4.92 27.27 -22.76
CA THR A 213 -3.76 27.21 -21.87
C THR A 213 -3.84 26.08 -20.86
N VAL A 214 -4.97 25.95 -20.18
CA VAL A 214 -5.20 24.89 -19.19
C VAL A 214 -5.22 23.53 -19.87
N TRP A 215 -6.00 23.34 -20.94
CA TRP A 215 -6.22 22.00 -21.49
C TRP A 215 -5.00 21.40 -22.20
N MET A 216 -3.95 22.19 -22.47
CA MET A 216 -2.70 21.66 -23.02
C MET A 216 -2.06 20.60 -22.12
N HIS A 217 -1.98 20.86 -20.81
CA HIS A 217 -1.53 19.92 -19.79
C HIS A 217 -2.72 19.32 -19.01
N GLY A 218 -3.80 20.08 -18.86
CA GLY A 218 -5.02 19.66 -18.18
C GLY A 218 -5.72 18.47 -18.85
N MET A 219 -5.58 18.26 -20.16
CA MET A 219 -6.22 17.12 -20.84
C MET A 219 -5.77 15.76 -20.25
N PRO A 220 -4.48 15.41 -20.16
CA PRO A 220 -4.03 14.20 -19.49
C PRO A 220 -4.30 14.22 -17.97
N GLU A 221 -4.21 15.37 -17.29
CA GLU A 221 -4.38 15.46 -15.83
C GLU A 221 -5.82 15.25 -15.37
N ILE A 222 -6.76 16.00 -15.93
CA ILE A 222 -8.19 15.87 -15.65
C ILE A 222 -8.66 14.46 -16.01
N SER A 223 -8.20 13.93 -17.16
CA SER A 223 -8.48 12.54 -17.53
C SER A 223 -7.93 11.55 -16.50
N ALA A 224 -6.73 11.77 -15.96
CA ALA A 224 -6.15 10.91 -14.95
C ALA A 224 -6.92 10.98 -13.62
N ILE A 225 -7.34 12.16 -13.17
CA ILE A 225 -8.19 12.32 -11.97
C ILE A 225 -9.52 11.58 -12.15
N ILE A 226 -10.17 11.71 -13.31
CA ILE A 226 -11.43 10.99 -13.61
C ILE A 226 -11.20 9.47 -13.60
N LEU A 227 -10.13 8.98 -14.22
CA LEU A 227 -9.83 7.55 -14.26
C LEU A 227 -9.40 7.00 -12.90
N ALA A 228 -8.73 7.80 -12.07
CA ALA A 228 -8.40 7.47 -10.69
C ALA A 228 -9.64 7.47 -9.80
N GLY A 229 -10.58 8.39 -10.05
CA GLY A 229 -11.92 8.36 -9.47
C GLY A 229 -12.66 7.07 -9.80
N ALA A 230 -12.60 6.62 -11.05
CA ALA A 230 -13.19 5.34 -11.44
C ALA A 230 -12.56 4.16 -10.69
N ALA A 231 -11.24 4.19 -10.47
CA ALA A 231 -10.54 3.19 -9.66
C ALA A 231 -10.97 3.24 -8.19
N GLY A 232 -11.18 4.43 -7.62
CA GLY A 232 -11.66 4.63 -6.25
C GLY A 232 -13.11 4.16 -6.07
N LEU A 233 -13.96 4.42 -7.06
CA LEU A 233 -15.32 3.88 -7.11
C LEU A 233 -15.31 2.35 -7.14
N GLU A 234 -14.45 1.69 -7.92
CA GLU A 234 -14.34 0.22 -7.92
C GLU A 234 -13.77 -0.35 -6.61
N LEU A 235 -12.82 0.36 -5.98
CA LEU A 235 -12.32 0.01 -4.66
C LEU A 235 -13.45 0.03 -3.62
N GLY A 236 -14.21 1.12 -3.56
CA GLY A 236 -15.32 1.28 -2.60
C GLY A 236 -16.53 0.40 -2.89
N LYS A 237 -16.83 0.16 -4.17
CA LYS A 237 -17.89 -0.74 -4.61
C LYS A 237 -17.69 -2.15 -4.08
N GLY A 238 -16.45 -2.62 -3.95
CA GLY A 238 -16.14 -3.91 -3.34
C GLY A 238 -16.63 -4.05 -1.89
N LEU A 239 -16.74 -2.94 -1.15
CA LEU A 239 -17.25 -2.91 0.24
C LEU A 239 -18.78 -2.84 0.32
N VAL A 240 -19.42 -2.15 -0.63
CA VAL A 240 -20.88 -1.90 -0.63
C VAL A 240 -21.64 -3.00 -1.37
N PHE A 241 -21.14 -3.41 -2.53
CA PHE A 241 -21.83 -4.29 -3.49
C PHE A 241 -21.05 -5.58 -3.67
N THR A 242 -21.33 -6.56 -2.81
CA THR A 242 -20.57 -7.82 -2.77
C THR A 242 -20.96 -8.83 -3.85
N ASN A 243 -22.10 -8.62 -4.52
CA ASN A 243 -22.72 -9.63 -5.39
C ASN A 243 -22.76 -10.98 -4.67
N SER A 244 -22.25 -12.05 -5.30
CA SER A 244 -22.19 -13.41 -4.73
C SER A 244 -20.91 -13.70 -3.91
N TYR A 245 -20.00 -12.73 -3.77
CA TYR A 245 -18.76 -12.89 -2.99
C TYR A 245 -18.95 -12.48 -1.53
N SER A 246 -18.09 -12.95 -0.63
CA SER A 246 -18.00 -12.35 0.70
C SER A 246 -17.51 -10.90 0.63
N ARG A 247 -17.77 -10.10 1.67
CA ARG A 247 -17.30 -8.69 1.74
C ARG A 247 -15.79 -8.56 1.55
N LYS A 248 -15.01 -9.48 2.13
CA LYS A 248 -13.55 -9.47 2.04
C LYS A 248 -13.08 -9.79 0.62
N GLU A 249 -13.67 -10.80 0.00
CA GLU A 249 -13.35 -11.21 -1.37
C GLU A 249 -13.73 -10.14 -2.39
N SER A 250 -14.95 -9.60 -2.27
CA SER A 250 -15.43 -8.50 -3.10
C SER A 250 -14.52 -7.27 -2.99
N PHE A 251 -14.08 -6.93 -1.78
CA PHE A 251 -13.11 -5.87 -1.55
C PHE A 251 -11.76 -6.17 -2.22
N LEU A 252 -11.22 -7.38 -2.07
CA LEU A 252 -9.94 -7.75 -2.68
C LEU A 252 -9.99 -7.70 -4.21
N LEU A 253 -11.10 -8.14 -4.81
CA LEU A 253 -11.32 -8.03 -6.25
C LEU A 253 -11.40 -6.57 -6.70
N GLY A 254 -12.16 -5.74 -5.97
CA GLY A 254 -12.25 -4.30 -6.24
C GLY A 254 -10.89 -3.61 -6.12
N ALA A 255 -10.13 -3.91 -5.06
CA ALA A 255 -8.80 -3.37 -4.82
C ALA A 255 -7.80 -3.80 -5.90
N LYS A 256 -7.77 -5.08 -6.29
CA LYS A 256 -6.89 -5.58 -7.37
C LYS A 256 -7.16 -4.86 -8.69
N LYS A 257 -8.43 -4.66 -9.05
CA LYS A 257 -8.83 -3.91 -10.26
C LYS A 257 -8.46 -2.44 -10.15
N GLY A 258 -8.77 -1.79 -9.03
CA GLY A 258 -8.44 -0.39 -8.79
C GLY A 258 -6.94 -0.11 -8.85
N VAL A 259 -6.11 -0.96 -8.22
CA VAL A 259 -4.64 -0.84 -8.29
C VAL A 259 -4.13 -1.02 -9.71
N LEU A 260 -4.66 -1.99 -10.48
CA LEU A 260 -4.29 -2.16 -11.89
C LEU A 260 -4.64 -0.91 -12.73
N MET A 261 -5.78 -0.27 -12.47
CA MET A 261 -6.16 0.99 -13.13
C MET A 261 -5.18 2.11 -12.78
N ILE A 262 -4.82 2.28 -11.50
CA ILE A 262 -3.84 3.30 -11.07
C ILE A 262 -2.45 3.06 -11.67
N ILE A 263 -1.99 1.81 -11.74
CA ILE A 263 -0.73 1.46 -12.43
C ILE A 263 -0.79 1.90 -13.91
N GLY A 264 -1.95 1.77 -14.55
CA GLY A 264 -2.18 2.24 -15.91
C GLY A 264 -2.03 3.74 -16.12
N LEU A 265 -2.22 4.56 -15.07
CA LEU A 265 -2.10 6.01 -15.13
C LEU A 265 -0.66 6.50 -14.91
N ILE A 266 0.25 5.66 -14.41
CA ILE A 266 1.63 6.06 -14.11
C ILE A 266 2.31 6.76 -15.32
N PRO A 267 2.30 6.20 -16.54
CA PRO A 267 2.91 6.86 -17.70
C PRO A 267 2.19 8.15 -18.10
N VAL A 268 0.88 8.25 -17.84
CA VAL A 268 0.10 9.46 -18.12
C VAL A 268 0.57 10.61 -17.23
N PHE A 269 0.87 10.35 -15.95
CA PHE A 269 1.40 11.38 -15.05
C PHE A 269 2.77 11.89 -15.50
N PHE A 270 3.68 10.98 -15.87
CA PHE A 270 4.98 11.36 -16.43
C PHE A 270 4.84 12.17 -17.71
N PHE A 271 3.89 11.80 -18.58
CA PHE A 271 3.62 12.53 -19.80
C PHE A 271 3.02 13.92 -19.53
N ALA A 272 2.07 14.03 -18.60
CA ALA A 272 1.47 15.30 -18.20
C ALA A 272 2.51 16.27 -17.62
N GLY A 273 3.30 15.81 -16.65
CA GLY A 273 4.36 16.66 -16.09
C GLY A 273 5.41 17.04 -17.13
N PHE A 274 5.70 16.18 -18.11
CA PHE A 274 6.64 16.47 -19.20
C PHE A 274 6.13 17.62 -20.07
N ILE A 275 4.84 17.56 -20.44
CA ILE A 275 4.19 18.65 -21.14
C ILE A 275 4.26 19.92 -20.30
N GLU A 276 3.94 19.83 -19.02
CA GLU A 276 3.82 21.03 -18.20
C GLU A 276 5.18 21.73 -17.97
N GLY A 277 6.21 20.93 -17.63
CA GLY A 277 7.55 21.42 -17.35
C GLY A 277 8.33 21.91 -18.59
N PHE A 278 7.99 21.43 -19.79
CA PHE A 278 8.75 21.74 -21.02
C PHE A 278 7.94 22.44 -22.13
N ALA A 279 6.65 22.14 -22.31
CA ALA A 279 5.87 22.64 -23.45
C ALA A 279 5.06 23.91 -23.13
N THR A 280 4.49 24.05 -21.93
CA THR A 280 3.56 25.15 -21.58
C THR A 280 4.19 26.54 -21.53
N ARG A 281 5.53 26.62 -21.47
CA ARG A 281 6.28 27.88 -21.48
C ARG A 281 6.47 28.46 -22.88
N TYR A 282 6.23 27.69 -23.94
CA TYR A 282 6.20 28.20 -25.30
C TYR A 282 4.86 28.90 -25.59
N THR A 283 4.55 29.94 -24.80
CA THR A 283 3.34 30.77 -24.94
C THR A 283 3.26 31.50 -26.29
N GLN A 284 4.35 31.51 -27.06
CA GLN A 284 4.40 32.03 -28.43
C GLN A 284 4.00 31.00 -29.51
N MET A 285 3.62 29.77 -29.14
CA MET A 285 3.11 28.79 -30.10
C MET A 285 1.75 29.23 -30.65
N PRO A 286 1.53 29.18 -31.98
CA PRO A 286 0.22 29.43 -32.58
C PRO A 286 -0.88 28.56 -31.96
N ASP A 287 -2.05 29.15 -31.70
CA ASP A 287 -3.16 28.44 -31.04
C ASP A 287 -3.62 27.19 -31.81
N ALA A 288 -3.51 27.18 -33.14
CA ALA A 288 -3.80 26.00 -33.95
C ALA A 288 -2.95 24.77 -33.55
N ILE A 289 -1.67 24.98 -33.22
CA ILE A 289 -0.77 23.89 -32.80
C ILE A 289 -1.14 23.41 -31.39
N ARG A 290 -1.47 24.36 -30.49
CA ARG A 290 -1.89 24.06 -29.11
C ARG A 290 -3.20 23.25 -29.11
N ILE A 291 -4.18 23.66 -29.90
CA ILE A 291 -5.46 22.97 -30.07
C ILE A 291 -5.25 21.57 -30.68
N LEU A 292 -4.43 21.46 -31.74
CA LEU A 292 -4.10 20.15 -32.33
C LEU A 292 -3.48 19.21 -31.28
N PHE A 293 -2.57 19.73 -30.46
CA PHE A 293 -1.95 18.96 -29.38
C PHE A 293 -2.98 18.48 -28.35
N ILE A 294 -3.89 19.36 -27.89
CA ILE A 294 -4.99 19.02 -26.97
C ILE A 294 -5.84 17.89 -27.56
N VAL A 295 -6.23 18.01 -28.84
CA VAL A 295 -7.04 17.01 -29.54
C VAL A 295 -6.32 15.68 -29.63
N LEU A 296 -5.03 15.66 -29.97
CA LEU A 296 -4.23 14.43 -30.06
C LEU A 296 -4.09 13.75 -28.69
N CYS A 297 -3.83 14.52 -27.63
CA CYS A 297 -3.81 14.01 -26.26
C CYS A 297 -5.17 13.42 -25.86
N GLY A 298 -6.26 14.11 -26.19
CA GLY A 298 -7.61 13.62 -25.93
C GLY A 298 -7.94 12.33 -26.68
N LEU A 299 -7.58 12.25 -27.96
CA LEU A 299 -7.72 11.03 -28.75
C LEU A 299 -6.89 9.88 -28.20
N PHE A 300 -5.67 10.14 -27.71
CA PHE A 300 -4.86 9.14 -27.03
C PHE A 300 -5.57 8.61 -25.78
N MET A 301 -6.06 9.49 -24.90
CA MET A 301 -6.75 9.08 -23.67
C MET A 301 -8.00 8.24 -23.98
N ILE A 302 -8.84 8.70 -24.90
CA ILE A 302 -10.07 7.99 -25.29
C ILE A 302 -9.75 6.66 -25.99
N SER A 303 -8.76 6.65 -26.89
CA SER A 303 -8.43 5.45 -27.67
C SER A 303 -7.89 4.33 -26.78
N TYR A 304 -6.99 4.63 -25.85
CA TYR A 304 -6.37 3.64 -24.98
C TYR A 304 -7.27 3.21 -23.81
N PHE A 305 -7.93 4.14 -23.11
CA PHE A 305 -8.69 3.82 -21.89
C PHE A 305 -10.16 3.45 -22.14
N VAL A 306 -10.72 3.77 -23.31
CA VAL A 306 -12.13 3.53 -23.63
C VAL A 306 -12.28 2.62 -24.87
N ILE A 307 -11.74 3.03 -26.02
CA ILE A 307 -12.00 2.35 -27.30
C ILE A 307 -11.31 0.97 -27.37
N MET A 308 -10.02 0.89 -27.05
CA MET A 308 -9.25 -0.35 -27.08
C MET A 308 -9.82 -1.44 -26.14
N PRO A 309 -10.09 -1.15 -24.85
CA PRO A 309 -10.80 -2.04 -23.93
C PRO A 309 -12.11 -2.56 -24.51
N TRP A 310 -12.94 -1.67 -25.07
CA TRP A 310 -14.23 -2.03 -25.62
C TRP A 310 -14.11 -2.94 -26.85
N ARG A 311 -13.24 -2.60 -27.80
CA ARG A 311 -13.03 -3.42 -29.01
C ARG A 311 -12.50 -4.81 -28.69
N ARG A 312 -11.60 -4.94 -27.71
CA ARG A 312 -10.92 -6.20 -27.39
C ARG A 312 -11.76 -7.15 -26.53
N PHE A 313 -12.57 -6.63 -25.60
CA PHE A 313 -13.21 -7.47 -24.57
C PHE A 313 -14.75 -7.54 -24.63
N LYS A 314 -15.40 -6.78 -25.52
CA LYS A 314 -16.87 -6.82 -25.69
C LYS A 314 -17.43 -8.23 -25.97
N GLY A 315 -16.69 -9.07 -26.70
CA GLY A 315 -17.09 -10.45 -27.01
C GLY A 315 -16.70 -11.50 -25.96
N VAL A 316 -15.65 -11.24 -25.17
CA VAL A 316 -15.07 -12.20 -24.21
C VAL A 316 -15.78 -12.17 -22.86
N TYR A 317 -16.36 -11.03 -22.49
CA TYR A 317 -16.98 -10.83 -21.17
C TYR A 317 -18.22 -11.71 -20.92
N ARG A 318 -18.89 -12.21 -21.97
CA ARG A 318 -20.01 -13.15 -21.83
C ARG A 318 -19.57 -14.58 -21.45
N SER A 319 -18.32 -14.95 -21.69
CA SER A 319 -17.82 -16.33 -21.45
C SER A 319 -16.81 -16.43 -20.31
N SER A 320 -16.37 -15.31 -19.72
CA SER A 320 -15.29 -15.28 -18.71
C SER A 320 -15.70 -14.77 -17.33
N VAL A 321 -16.97 -14.95 -16.92
CA VAL A 321 -17.26 -15.20 -15.49
C VAL A 321 -16.78 -16.63 -15.15
N ALA A 322 -15.61 -17.02 -15.66
CA ALA A 322 -14.84 -18.06 -15.05
C ALA A 322 -14.37 -17.42 -13.76
N GLU A 323 -15.02 -17.82 -12.66
CA GLU A 323 -14.55 -17.64 -11.30
C GLU A 323 -13.03 -17.53 -11.31
N GLU A 324 -12.51 -16.31 -11.18
CA GLU A 324 -11.18 -16.17 -10.64
C GLU A 324 -11.38 -16.68 -9.21
N GLN A 325 -11.21 -17.99 -9.02
CA GLN A 325 -11.23 -18.65 -7.73
C GLN A 325 -10.18 -17.90 -6.92
N ILE A 326 -10.67 -16.96 -6.11
CA ILE A 326 -9.91 -16.49 -4.97
C ILE A 326 -9.65 -17.80 -4.22
N PRO A 327 -8.38 -18.17 -3.97
CA PRO A 327 -8.11 -19.36 -3.19
C PRO A 327 -9.03 -19.29 -1.98
N ASP A 328 -9.78 -20.37 -1.72
CA ASP A 328 -10.66 -20.44 -0.56
C ASP A 328 -9.94 -19.79 0.61
N SER A 329 -10.70 -19.11 1.47
CA SER A 329 -10.20 -18.67 2.77
C SER A 329 -9.86 -19.87 3.69
N ALA A 330 -9.26 -20.92 3.12
CA ALA A 330 -8.43 -21.88 3.80
C ALA A 330 -7.60 -21.09 4.80
N GLU A 331 -7.76 -21.45 6.06
CA GLU A 331 -6.99 -20.96 7.19
C GLU A 331 -5.58 -20.64 6.70
N HIS A 332 -5.22 -19.35 6.73
CA HIS A 332 -3.89 -18.95 6.29
C HIS A 332 -2.91 -19.63 7.23
N ASP A 333 -2.32 -20.74 6.79
CA ASP A 333 -1.29 -21.46 7.51
C ASP A 333 -0.10 -20.51 7.62
N TYR A 334 -0.02 -19.81 8.75
CA TYR A 334 1.02 -18.85 9.06
C TYR A 334 2.32 -19.59 9.32
N ARG A 335 2.86 -20.33 8.35
CA ARG A 335 4.04 -21.20 8.48
C ARG A 335 5.18 -20.46 9.18
N LEU A 336 5.30 -20.61 10.50
CA LEU A 336 6.40 -19.99 11.27
C LEU A 336 7.71 -20.74 11.00
N HIS A 337 7.58 -21.97 10.57
CA HIS A 337 8.65 -22.82 10.09
C HIS A 337 9.03 -22.49 8.65
N GLY A 338 10.25 -21.97 8.49
CA GLY A 338 10.86 -21.75 7.19
C GLY A 338 11.33 -20.32 6.96
N ILE A 339 12.28 -20.18 6.04
CA ILE A 339 12.82 -18.88 5.64
C ILE A 339 11.81 -18.20 4.72
N LYS A 340 11.18 -17.12 5.19
CA LYS A 340 10.19 -16.35 4.44
C LYS A 340 10.83 -15.30 3.54
N LYS A 341 10.28 -15.10 2.35
CA LYS A 341 10.63 -13.97 1.46
C LYS A 341 9.92 -12.69 1.91
N HIS A 342 10.42 -11.53 1.48
CA HIS A 342 9.83 -10.21 1.77
C HIS A 342 8.31 -10.15 1.46
N GLY A 343 7.90 -10.63 0.27
CA GLY A 343 6.49 -10.63 -0.12
C GLY A 343 5.61 -11.56 0.71
N GLN A 344 6.16 -12.65 1.24
CA GLN A 344 5.43 -13.57 2.13
C GLN A 344 5.22 -12.94 3.50
N ILE A 345 6.27 -12.34 4.09
CA ILE A 345 6.14 -11.62 5.37
C ILE A 345 5.10 -10.51 5.24
N PHE A 346 5.16 -9.73 4.16
CA PHE A 346 4.16 -8.69 3.90
C PHE A 346 2.74 -9.28 3.80
N SER A 347 2.55 -10.35 3.02
CA SER A 347 1.26 -11.04 2.90
C SER A 347 0.74 -11.54 4.24
N ASP A 348 1.56 -12.25 5.01
CA ASP A 348 1.20 -12.83 6.30
C ASP A 348 0.87 -11.75 7.33
N THR A 349 1.61 -10.64 7.33
CA THR A 349 1.33 -9.45 8.15
C THR A 349 -0.06 -8.90 7.88
N PHE A 350 -0.42 -8.70 6.61
CA PHE A 350 -1.73 -8.18 6.23
C PHE A 350 -2.86 -9.19 6.43
N ALA A 351 -2.61 -10.48 6.19
CA ALA A 351 -3.57 -11.56 6.44
C ALA A 351 -3.91 -11.64 7.94
N LEU A 352 -2.88 -11.62 8.79
CA LEU A 352 -3.07 -11.61 10.24
C LEU A 352 -3.81 -10.37 10.69
N PHE A 353 -3.41 -9.18 10.21
CA PHE A 353 -4.10 -7.93 10.50
C PHE A 353 -5.58 -7.95 10.08
N SER A 354 -5.89 -8.40 8.87
CA SER A 354 -7.27 -8.52 8.39
C SER A 354 -8.10 -9.52 9.21
N SER A 355 -7.47 -10.56 9.76
CA SER A 355 -8.14 -11.55 10.60
C SER A 355 -8.44 -11.02 12.01
N THR A 356 -7.58 -10.16 12.56
CA THR A 356 -7.75 -9.60 13.92
C THR A 356 -8.39 -8.21 13.94
N PHE A 357 -8.62 -7.59 12.77
CA PHE A 357 -9.10 -6.21 12.63
C PHE A 357 -10.33 -5.87 13.48
N SER A 358 -11.36 -6.73 13.48
CA SER A 358 -12.60 -6.50 14.23
C SER A 358 -12.42 -6.49 15.75
N GLN A 359 -11.37 -7.16 16.24
CA GLN A 359 -11.04 -7.20 17.66
C GLN A 359 -10.37 -5.90 18.14
N TYR A 360 -9.93 -5.05 17.20
CA TYR A 360 -9.08 -3.89 17.46
C TYR A 360 -9.81 -2.56 17.41
N ILE A 361 -10.79 -2.42 16.51
CA ILE A 361 -11.48 -1.14 16.25
C ILE A 361 -12.00 -0.51 17.56
N LEU A 362 -12.74 -1.29 18.35
CA LEU A 362 -13.42 -0.76 19.53
C LEU A 362 -12.46 -0.45 20.68
N PRO A 363 -11.50 -1.33 21.06
CA PRO A 363 -10.45 -0.96 22.02
C PRO A 363 -9.65 0.28 21.60
N ALA A 364 -9.32 0.41 20.32
CA ALA A 364 -8.62 1.58 19.80
C ALA A 364 -9.43 2.86 19.95
N MET A 365 -10.74 2.81 19.68
CA MET A 365 -11.62 3.96 19.90
C MET A 365 -11.62 4.37 21.37
N TYR A 366 -11.80 3.43 22.31
CA TYR A 366 -11.79 3.75 23.74
C TYR A 366 -10.46 4.36 24.20
N ILE A 367 -9.34 3.81 23.72
CA ILE A 367 -8.00 4.30 24.05
C ILE A 367 -7.78 5.71 23.48
N ALA A 368 -8.19 5.96 22.23
CA ALA A 368 -8.10 7.29 21.62
C ALA A 368 -8.99 8.32 22.36
N THR A 369 -10.22 7.95 22.74
CA THR A 369 -11.11 8.82 23.53
C THR A 369 -10.51 9.15 24.89
N ALA A 370 -10.01 8.13 25.61
CA ALA A 370 -9.39 8.32 26.91
C ALA A 370 -8.15 9.22 26.84
N TYR A 371 -7.35 9.06 25.77
CA TYR A 371 -6.19 9.90 25.51
C TYR A 371 -6.56 11.36 25.26
N VAL A 372 -7.57 11.62 24.40
CA VAL A 372 -8.05 13.00 24.15
C VAL A 372 -8.61 13.64 25.42
N ALA A 373 -9.37 12.89 26.22
CA ALA A 373 -9.87 13.38 27.51
C ALA A 373 -8.72 13.73 28.47
N ALA A 374 -7.70 12.86 28.56
CA ALA A 374 -6.53 13.10 29.40
C ALA A 374 -5.70 14.31 28.92
N LEU A 375 -5.51 14.46 27.61
CA LEU A 375 -4.85 15.64 27.03
C LEU A 375 -5.61 16.92 27.38
N TRP A 376 -6.92 16.94 27.15
CA TRP A 376 -7.76 18.09 27.49
C TRP A 376 -7.66 18.46 28.97
N MET A 377 -7.71 17.47 29.88
CA MET A 377 -7.54 17.72 31.30
C MET A 377 -6.16 18.26 31.65
N ALA A 378 -5.10 17.80 30.97
CA ALA A 378 -3.72 18.20 31.24
C ALA A 378 -3.34 19.58 30.67
N THR A 379 -4.06 20.07 29.67
CA THR A 379 -3.68 21.28 28.88
C THR A 379 -4.84 22.24 28.68
N ARG A 380 -5.85 22.19 29.56
CA ARG A 380 -7.11 22.92 29.41
C ARG A 380 -6.95 24.42 29.10
N GLU A 381 -5.96 25.07 29.70
CA GLU A 381 -5.76 26.53 29.59
C GLU A 381 -5.07 26.95 28.28
N ASP A 382 -4.29 26.07 27.65
CA ASP A 382 -3.49 26.36 26.46
C ASP A 382 -3.67 25.33 25.33
N PHE A 383 -4.76 24.56 25.37
CA PHE A 383 -5.03 23.45 24.45
C PHE A 383 -5.00 23.90 22.98
N ILE A 384 -5.72 24.98 22.65
CA ILE A 384 -5.76 25.49 21.27
C ILE A 384 -4.37 25.99 20.85
N GLU A 385 -3.68 26.76 21.69
CA GLU A 385 -2.36 27.30 21.37
C GLU A 385 -1.31 26.20 21.14
N ARG A 386 -1.32 25.17 21.99
CA ARG A 386 -0.39 24.02 21.89
C ARG A 386 -0.65 23.17 20.65
N PHE A 387 -1.90 22.79 20.43
CA PHE A 387 -2.24 21.74 19.46
C PHE A 387 -2.72 22.26 18.10
N SER A 388 -3.05 23.56 17.97
CA SER A 388 -3.40 24.15 16.67
C SER A 388 -2.23 24.01 15.70
N LEU A 389 -2.44 23.35 14.58
CA LEU A 389 -1.48 23.34 13.48
C LEU A 389 -1.78 24.52 12.55
N PRO A 390 -0.76 25.27 12.07
CA PRO A 390 -0.99 26.29 11.05
C PRO A 390 -1.71 25.67 9.86
N TYR A 391 -2.75 26.32 9.35
CA TYR A 391 -3.40 25.91 8.10
C TYR A 391 -2.35 25.81 6.99
N VAL A 392 -2.37 24.70 6.27
CA VAL A 392 -1.39 24.37 5.23
C VAL A 392 -2.10 24.43 3.88
N PRO A 393 -1.93 25.53 3.13
CA PRO A 393 -2.70 25.75 1.90
C PRO A 393 -2.21 24.91 0.70
N ASP A 394 -0.98 24.38 0.72
CA ASP A 394 -0.37 23.72 -0.45
C ASP A 394 0.57 22.54 -0.11
N LEU A 395 1.10 21.85 -1.12
CA LEU A 395 1.94 20.65 -0.97
C LEU A 395 3.37 20.90 -0.47
N GLY A 396 3.96 22.02 -0.86
CA GLY A 396 5.27 22.45 -0.37
C GLY A 396 5.17 22.76 1.11
N SER A 397 4.11 23.48 1.49
CA SER A 397 3.74 23.68 2.88
C SER A 397 3.24 22.40 3.57
N PHE A 398 2.85 21.33 2.87
CA PHE A 398 2.56 20.00 3.47
C PHE A 398 3.81 19.28 3.95
N PHE A 399 4.91 19.26 3.19
CA PHE A 399 6.15 18.69 3.71
C PHE A 399 6.74 19.56 4.82
N THR A 400 6.63 20.88 4.69
CA THR A 400 6.94 21.82 5.79
C THR A 400 5.98 21.65 6.97
N GLY A 401 4.72 21.33 6.73
CA GLY A 401 3.64 21.15 7.71
C GLY A 401 3.76 19.81 8.41
N MET A 402 4.20 18.76 7.70
CA MET A 402 4.57 17.46 8.23
C MET A 402 5.89 17.58 9.00
N ALA A 403 6.89 18.31 8.48
CA ALA A 403 8.11 18.64 9.22
C ALA A 403 7.79 19.48 10.47
N ARG A 404 6.88 20.45 10.39
CA ARG A 404 6.38 21.24 11.53
C ARG A 404 5.56 20.38 12.49
N ALA A 405 4.78 19.43 12.00
CA ALA A 405 4.07 18.45 12.81
C ALA A 405 5.08 17.54 13.53
N PHE A 406 6.17 17.13 12.87
CA PHE A 406 7.28 16.41 13.50
C PHE A 406 8.03 17.29 14.53
N VAL A 407 8.24 18.58 14.24
CA VAL A 407 8.84 19.55 15.17
C VAL A 407 7.91 19.84 16.36
N LYS A 408 6.59 19.88 16.15
CA LYS A 408 5.60 19.99 17.23
C LYS A 408 5.45 18.68 18.00
N VAL A 409 5.65 17.53 17.35
CA VAL A 409 5.74 16.23 18.02
C VAL A 409 6.88 16.26 19.05
N ASP A 410 8.07 16.80 18.73
CA ASP A 410 9.12 16.96 19.73
C ASP A 410 8.63 17.75 20.97
N GLN A 411 7.79 18.80 20.80
CA GLN A 411 7.19 19.54 21.92
C GLN A 411 6.21 18.70 22.75
N LEU A 412 5.51 17.73 22.14
CA LEU A 412 4.63 16.79 22.84
C LEU A 412 5.42 15.75 23.66
N TYR A 413 6.67 15.50 23.28
CA TYR A 413 7.58 14.55 23.93
C TYR A 413 8.75 15.23 24.65
N ASP A 414 8.68 16.55 24.84
CA ASP A 414 9.69 17.28 25.59
C ASP A 414 9.39 17.19 27.08
N LEU A 415 10.21 16.39 27.78
CA LEU A 415 10.12 16.22 29.22
C LEU A 415 10.33 17.55 29.97
N ALA A 416 11.12 18.48 29.42
CA ALA A 416 11.42 19.75 30.07
C ALA A 416 10.23 20.71 30.05
N SER A 417 9.42 20.70 28.99
CA SER A 417 8.24 21.56 28.86
C SER A 417 7.00 20.99 29.56
N SER A 418 6.77 19.67 29.50
CA SER A 418 5.63 19.04 30.18
C SER A 418 5.86 17.56 30.52
N PRO A 419 6.31 17.25 31.76
CA PRO A 419 6.53 15.87 32.21
C PRO A 419 5.28 14.99 32.14
N VAL A 420 4.10 15.59 32.34
CA VAL A 420 2.80 14.89 32.27
C VAL A 420 2.50 14.45 30.84
N LEU A 421 2.72 15.32 29.85
CA LEU A 421 2.52 14.97 28.44
C LEU A 421 3.52 13.91 27.98
N TRP A 422 4.79 14.01 28.38
CA TRP A 422 5.79 12.99 28.08
C TRP A 422 5.36 11.61 28.60
N LEU A 423 4.92 11.52 29.86
CA LEU A 423 4.46 10.28 30.47
C LEU A 423 3.19 9.75 29.79
N LEU A 424 2.22 10.62 29.49
CA LEU A 424 0.98 10.27 28.81
C LEU A 424 1.27 9.70 27.41
N ASN A 425 2.11 10.38 26.63
CA ASN A 425 2.45 10.02 25.26
C ASN A 425 3.31 8.76 25.19
N GLY A 426 4.23 8.58 26.14
CA GLY A 426 4.94 7.31 26.29
C GLY A 426 3.98 6.17 26.65
N THR A 427 3.04 6.41 27.56
CA THR A 427 2.13 5.36 28.04
C THR A 427 1.15 4.95 26.96
N ILE A 428 0.61 5.90 26.19
CA ILE A 428 -0.25 5.57 25.05
C ILE A 428 0.53 4.74 24.03
N ALA A 429 1.76 5.12 23.66
CA ALA A 429 2.61 4.38 22.74
C ALA A 429 2.87 2.93 23.21
N ALA A 430 3.12 2.74 24.51
CA ALA A 430 3.32 1.42 25.11
C ALA A 430 2.04 0.57 25.06
N LEU A 431 0.88 1.17 25.32
CA LEU A 431 -0.42 0.50 25.20
C LEU A 431 -0.67 0.06 23.75
N ILE A 432 -0.26 0.85 22.75
CA ILE A 432 -0.39 0.47 21.34
C ILE A 432 0.41 -0.80 21.04
N ILE A 433 1.69 -0.82 21.43
CA ILE A 433 2.58 -1.97 21.22
C ILE A 433 2.06 -3.20 21.97
N TRP A 434 1.64 -3.03 23.22
CA TRP A 434 1.07 -4.11 24.03
C TRP A 434 -0.20 -4.69 23.41
N MET A 435 -1.07 -3.85 22.86
CA MET A 435 -2.30 -4.30 22.18
C MET A 435 -1.99 -5.10 20.89
N GLY A 436 -0.92 -4.74 20.17
CA GLY A 436 -0.42 -5.54 19.04
C GLY A 436 0.08 -6.91 19.49
N LEU A 437 0.88 -6.97 20.56
CA LEU A 437 1.36 -8.24 21.13
C LEU A 437 0.23 -9.10 21.68
N ARG A 438 -0.80 -8.50 22.28
CA ARG A 438 -1.99 -9.20 22.78
C ARG A 438 -2.69 -9.98 21.70
N GLN A 439 -2.89 -9.37 20.54
CA GLN A 439 -3.52 -10.02 19.40
C GLN A 439 -2.68 -11.16 18.84
N LEU A 440 -1.37 -10.97 18.81
CA LEU A 440 -0.44 -12.02 18.42
C LEU A 440 -0.56 -13.23 19.36
N GLY A 441 -0.59 -12.97 20.67
CA GLY A 441 -0.80 -14.02 21.67
C GLY A 441 -2.16 -14.70 21.57
N THR A 442 -3.22 -14.01 21.10
CA THR A 442 -4.51 -14.66 20.84
C THR A 442 -4.51 -15.47 19.54
N ALA A 443 -3.88 -14.98 18.48
CA ALA A 443 -3.81 -15.65 17.19
C ALA A 443 -3.01 -16.96 17.27
N PHE A 444 -1.91 -16.94 18.03
CA PHE A 444 -1.02 -18.08 18.25
C PHE A 444 -1.23 -18.72 19.62
N ALA A 445 -2.43 -18.62 20.22
CA ALA A 445 -2.69 -19.09 21.58
C ALA A 445 -2.46 -20.60 21.78
N GLN A 446 -2.62 -21.39 20.71
CA GLN A 446 -2.38 -22.84 20.69
C GLN A 446 -0.89 -23.19 20.50
N GLU A 447 -0.09 -22.24 20.03
CA GLU A 447 1.31 -22.37 19.66
C GLU A 447 2.24 -21.86 20.79
N ARG A 448 2.08 -22.40 22.01
CA ARG A 448 2.84 -21.97 23.21
C ARG A 448 4.35 -22.16 23.11
N GLU A 449 4.82 -22.95 22.15
CA GLU A 449 6.24 -23.06 21.80
C GLU A 449 6.79 -21.77 21.18
N TYR A 450 5.93 -20.93 20.58
CA TYR A 450 6.31 -19.73 19.82
C TYR A 450 5.91 -18.41 20.50
N VAL A 451 4.97 -18.44 21.46
CA VAL A 451 4.47 -17.23 22.12
C VAL A 451 4.25 -17.41 23.62
N ARG A 452 4.56 -16.37 24.40
CA ARG A 452 4.25 -16.32 25.84
C ARG A 452 2.87 -15.73 26.12
N PRO A 453 2.26 -16.02 27.30
CA PRO A 453 1.00 -15.42 27.69
C PRO A 453 1.09 -13.89 27.86
N VAL A 454 0.21 -13.16 27.16
CA VAL A 454 0.24 -11.68 27.12
C VAL A 454 -0.30 -11.02 28.39
N ARG A 455 -1.00 -11.78 29.24
CA ARG A 455 -1.61 -11.27 30.48
C ARG A 455 -0.60 -11.05 31.61
N SER A 456 0.70 -11.20 31.37
CA SER A 456 1.72 -11.02 32.40
C SER A 456 2.02 -9.53 32.61
N ILE A 457 1.82 -9.03 33.84
CA ILE A 457 2.27 -7.69 34.27
C ILE A 457 3.74 -7.43 33.86
N PRO A 458 4.66 -8.40 33.97
CA PRO A 458 6.03 -8.25 33.47
C PRO A 458 6.14 -7.86 31.99
N LEU A 459 5.29 -8.38 31.10
CA LEU A 459 5.31 -8.03 29.68
C LEU A 459 4.84 -6.59 29.47
N LEU A 460 3.79 -6.16 30.17
CA LEU A 460 3.31 -4.77 30.10
C LEU A 460 4.40 -3.80 30.56
N LEU A 461 5.05 -4.07 31.71
CA LEU A 461 6.14 -3.24 32.23
C LEU A 461 7.36 -3.26 31.30
N TRP A 462 7.66 -4.39 30.68
CA TRP A 462 8.74 -4.50 29.68
C TRP A 462 8.47 -3.62 28.46
N VAL A 463 7.29 -3.75 27.86
CA VAL A 463 6.88 -2.94 26.70
C VAL A 463 6.89 -1.47 27.06
N TRP A 464 6.37 -1.11 28.24
CA TRP A 464 6.37 0.25 28.73
C TRP A 464 7.79 0.80 28.90
N GLY A 465 8.69 0.06 29.54
CA GLY A 465 10.09 0.46 29.73
C GLY A 465 10.87 0.62 28.41
N VAL A 466 10.73 -0.32 27.48
CA VAL A 466 11.33 -0.22 26.13
C VAL A 466 10.80 1.02 25.40
N THR A 467 9.50 1.28 25.53
CA THR A 467 8.87 2.44 24.90
C THR A 467 9.36 3.75 25.52
N MET A 468 9.39 3.87 26.85
CA MET A 468 9.95 5.05 27.53
C MET A 468 11.39 5.32 27.12
N LEU A 469 12.22 4.27 27.01
CA LEU A 469 13.62 4.40 26.60
C LEU A 469 13.72 4.92 25.16
N ALA A 470 12.85 4.45 24.26
CA ALA A 470 12.77 4.98 22.90
C ALA A 470 12.43 6.48 22.88
N HIS A 471 11.59 6.92 23.80
CA HIS A 471 11.11 8.30 23.85
C HIS A 471 12.19 9.29 24.27
N VAL A 472 13.30 8.82 24.87
CA VAL A 472 14.48 9.66 25.11
C VAL A 472 15.06 10.22 23.81
N LEU A 473 14.84 9.56 22.66
CA LEU A 473 15.29 10.08 21.36
C LEU A 473 14.61 11.40 20.97
N PHE A 474 13.42 11.69 21.51
CA PHE A 474 12.75 12.99 21.29
C PHE A 474 13.40 14.15 22.06
N PHE A 475 14.40 13.89 22.90
CA PHE A 475 15.22 14.96 23.50
C PHE A 475 16.24 15.52 22.48
N LEU A 476 16.39 14.86 21.33
CA LEU A 476 17.15 15.40 20.21
C LEU A 476 16.23 16.30 19.37
N PRO A 477 16.73 17.42 18.84
CA PRO A 477 15.94 18.27 17.96
C PRO A 477 15.64 17.54 16.65
N ALA A 478 14.44 17.75 16.09
CA ALA A 478 14.14 17.40 14.71
C ALA A 478 15.13 18.10 13.75
N PRO A 479 15.60 17.41 12.68
CA PRO A 479 15.12 16.12 12.18
C PRO A 479 15.82 14.88 12.77
N TYR A 480 16.79 15.04 13.68
CA TYR A 480 17.65 13.94 14.15
C TYR A 480 16.88 12.88 14.94
N SER A 481 15.95 13.30 15.81
CA SER A 481 15.05 12.41 16.57
C SER A 481 14.28 11.46 15.64
N VAL A 482 13.71 11.99 14.55
CA VAL A 482 12.91 11.24 13.59
C VAL A 482 13.75 10.24 12.79
N ILE A 483 14.91 10.67 12.29
CA ILE A 483 15.81 9.78 11.52
C ILE A 483 16.29 8.62 12.40
N LEU A 484 16.70 8.92 13.63
CA LEU A 484 17.15 7.90 14.58
C LEU A 484 16.00 6.98 15.00
N MET A 485 14.78 7.49 15.12
CA MET A 485 13.62 6.66 15.43
C MET A 485 13.24 5.74 14.25
N LEU A 486 13.37 6.19 12.99
CA LEU A 486 13.15 5.35 11.81
C LEU A 486 14.21 4.25 11.67
N LEU A 487 15.49 4.61 11.83
CA LEU A 487 16.60 3.65 11.78
C LEU A 487 16.60 2.71 13.02
N GLY A 488 16.15 3.22 14.17
CA GLY A 488 16.04 2.51 15.43
C GLY A 488 14.76 1.70 15.59
N ALA A 489 13.71 1.96 14.79
CA ALA A 489 12.41 1.29 14.90
C ALA A 489 12.51 -0.24 14.86
N PRO A 490 13.31 -0.88 13.97
CA PRO A 490 13.50 -2.32 14.02
C PRO A 490 14.04 -2.82 15.37
N VAL A 491 14.98 -2.07 15.98
CA VAL A 491 15.56 -2.40 17.29
C VAL A 491 14.49 -2.34 18.37
N LEU A 492 13.69 -1.27 18.37
CA LEU A 492 12.62 -1.05 19.36
C LEU A 492 11.53 -2.11 19.24
N LEU A 493 11.10 -2.43 18.02
CA LEU A 493 10.09 -3.45 17.76
C LEU A 493 10.57 -4.83 18.18
N TYR A 494 11.83 -5.19 17.87
CA TYR A 494 12.42 -6.45 18.33
C TYR A 494 12.63 -6.49 19.84
N ALA A 495 13.05 -5.37 20.45
CA ALA A 495 13.18 -5.27 21.90
C ALA A 495 11.82 -5.46 22.59
N ALA A 496 10.76 -4.83 22.10
CA ALA A 496 9.40 -5.04 22.62
C ALA A 496 8.94 -6.49 22.45
N LEU A 497 9.17 -7.07 21.26
CA LEU A 497 8.81 -8.46 20.93
C LEU A 497 9.57 -9.49 21.80
N SER A 498 10.79 -9.18 22.22
CA SER A 498 11.62 -10.10 23.03
C SER A 498 11.02 -10.45 24.41
N GLY A 499 10.17 -9.59 24.97
CA GLY A 499 9.38 -9.90 26.16
C GLY A 499 8.30 -10.93 25.93
N PHE A 500 7.78 -10.99 24.71
CA PHE A 500 6.67 -11.83 24.27
C PHE A 500 7.14 -13.19 23.73
N LEU A 501 8.35 -13.26 23.19
CA LEU A 501 8.90 -14.50 22.65
C LEU A 501 9.34 -15.50 23.74
N PRO A 502 9.15 -16.82 23.53
CA PRO A 502 9.65 -17.85 24.43
C PRO A 502 11.18 -17.87 24.42
N ARG A 503 11.76 -18.33 25.55
CA ARG A 503 13.21 -18.40 25.76
C ARG A 503 13.64 -19.86 25.82
N PRO A 504 13.91 -20.52 24.69
CA PRO A 504 14.49 -21.86 24.72
C PRO A 504 15.87 -21.80 25.38
N GLY A 505 16.16 -22.71 26.31
CA GLY A 505 17.50 -22.87 26.91
C GLY A 505 18.01 -21.77 27.87
N GLY A 506 17.16 -20.84 28.34
CA GLY A 506 17.59 -19.79 29.28
C GLY A 506 18.27 -18.58 28.64
N LEU A 507 18.20 -18.44 27.31
CA LEU A 507 18.75 -17.31 26.57
C LEU A 507 18.13 -15.98 27.03
N GLY A 508 18.97 -14.99 27.33
CA GLY A 508 18.56 -13.64 27.75
C GLY A 508 17.99 -12.80 26.61
N TYR A 509 17.35 -11.67 26.96
CA TYR A 509 16.79 -10.70 26.00
C TYR A 509 17.80 -10.25 24.93
N SER A 510 19.08 -10.15 25.31
CA SER A 510 20.18 -9.79 24.41
C SER A 510 20.36 -10.77 23.25
N HIS A 511 20.13 -12.06 23.47
CA HIS A 511 20.35 -13.07 22.44
C HIS A 511 19.23 -13.07 21.38
N VAL A 512 17.97 -12.90 21.82
CA VAL A 512 16.83 -12.71 20.91
C VAL A 512 17.05 -11.49 20.03
N LEU A 513 17.52 -10.38 20.62
CA LEU A 513 17.84 -9.17 19.88
C LEU A 513 19.02 -9.36 18.92
N GLN A 514 20.08 -10.09 19.32
CA GLN A 514 21.23 -10.38 18.46
C GLN A 514 20.83 -11.14 17.20
N ILE A 515 20.02 -12.21 17.32
CA ILE A 515 19.52 -12.98 16.18
C ILE A 515 18.71 -12.08 15.24
N ALA A 516 17.76 -11.33 15.82
CA ALA A 516 16.88 -10.45 15.07
C ALA A 516 17.66 -9.36 14.31
N MET A 517 18.70 -8.80 14.93
CA MET A 517 19.52 -7.76 14.33
C MET A 517 20.46 -8.30 13.23
N ARG A 518 21.07 -9.47 13.46
CA ARG A 518 22.04 -10.06 12.51
C ARG A 518 21.40 -10.44 11.17
N HIS A 519 20.20 -11.03 11.22
CA HIS A 519 19.55 -11.61 10.03
C HIS A 519 18.26 -10.91 9.61
N GLY A 520 17.66 -10.11 10.49
CA GLY A 520 16.35 -9.49 10.28
C GLY A 520 16.36 -7.97 10.10
N TYR A 521 17.41 -7.24 10.53
CA TYR A 521 17.40 -5.77 10.58
C TYR A 521 17.09 -5.11 9.23
N GLY A 522 17.89 -5.38 8.19
CA GLY A 522 17.69 -4.73 6.88
C GLY A 522 16.34 -5.06 6.23
N ARG A 523 15.87 -6.30 6.44
CA ARG A 523 14.56 -6.76 5.97
C ARG A 523 13.42 -6.03 6.68
N LEU A 524 13.50 -5.95 8.00
CA LEU A 524 12.50 -5.26 8.81
C LEU A 524 12.54 -3.75 8.54
N LEU A 525 13.72 -3.15 8.38
CA LEU A 525 13.86 -1.74 8.01
C LEU A 525 13.09 -1.41 6.73
N GLY A 526 13.29 -2.19 5.66
CA GLY A 526 12.54 -2.00 4.40
C GLY A 526 11.02 -2.15 4.57
N LEU A 527 10.57 -3.13 5.37
CA LEU A 527 9.14 -3.31 5.66
C LEU A 527 8.57 -2.17 6.51
N VAL A 528 9.29 -1.72 7.53
CA VAL A 528 8.95 -0.58 8.40
C VAL A 528 8.86 0.69 7.56
N THR A 529 9.78 0.92 6.61
CA THR A 529 9.70 2.07 5.70
C THR A 529 8.43 2.03 4.86
N VAL A 530 8.09 0.88 4.26
CA VAL A 530 6.86 0.75 3.46
C VAL A 530 5.61 0.94 4.34
N LEU A 531 5.56 0.32 5.52
CA LEU A 531 4.44 0.47 6.46
C LEU A 531 4.33 1.91 7.00
N PHE A 532 5.46 2.58 7.21
CA PHE A 532 5.50 3.99 7.60
C PHE A 532 4.93 4.88 6.50
N LEU A 533 5.28 4.66 5.24
CA LEU A 533 4.66 5.37 4.11
C LEU A 533 3.15 5.13 4.04
N CYS A 534 2.70 3.89 4.23
CA CYS A 534 1.27 3.57 4.33
C CYS A 534 0.60 4.30 5.51
N CYS A 535 1.26 4.39 6.65
CA CYS A 535 0.80 5.13 7.83
C CYS A 535 0.67 6.63 7.53
N CYS A 536 1.68 7.23 6.89
CA CYS A 536 1.63 8.63 6.45
C CYS A 536 0.46 8.89 5.51
N LEU A 537 0.18 7.98 4.56
CA LEU A 537 -0.97 8.08 3.66
C LEU A 537 -2.31 7.98 4.40
N PHE A 538 -2.40 7.15 5.43
CA PHE A 538 -3.60 7.00 6.24
C PHE A 538 -3.83 8.23 7.13
N LEU A 539 -2.76 8.75 7.77
CA LEU A 539 -2.80 9.99 8.53
C LEU A 539 -3.14 11.21 7.67
N LEU A 540 -2.63 11.25 6.44
CA LEU A 540 -2.96 12.25 5.44
C LEU A 540 -4.45 12.30 5.14
N PHE A 541 -5.10 11.14 5.08
CA PHE A 541 -6.54 11.08 4.87
C PHE A 541 -7.30 11.66 6.06
N PHE A 542 -6.98 11.26 7.30
CA PHE A 542 -7.69 11.71 8.50
C PHE A 542 -7.35 13.15 8.94
N ASN A 543 -6.22 13.69 8.48
CA ASN A 543 -5.83 15.09 8.69
C ASN A 543 -5.93 15.89 7.38
N SER A 544 -6.92 15.56 6.55
CA SER A 544 -7.19 16.31 5.32
C SER A 544 -8.27 17.36 5.57
N GLY A 545 -8.27 18.41 4.73
CA GLY A 545 -9.36 19.40 4.74
C GLY A 545 -10.75 18.80 4.50
N LEU A 546 -10.83 17.59 3.92
CA LEU A 546 -12.08 16.84 3.83
C LEU A 546 -12.58 16.38 5.21
N THR A 547 -11.69 15.86 6.06
CA THR A 547 -12.06 15.46 7.42
C THR A 547 -12.47 16.68 8.23
N ASP A 548 -11.72 17.78 8.13
CA ASP A 548 -12.08 19.05 8.76
C ASP A 548 -13.46 19.55 8.31
N TYR A 549 -13.74 19.49 7.01
CA TYR A 549 -15.06 19.85 6.46
C TYR A 549 -16.18 18.93 6.97
N LEU A 550 -15.98 17.61 6.97
CA LEU A 550 -16.99 16.68 7.47
C LEU A 550 -17.27 16.91 8.95
N LEU A 551 -16.22 17.16 9.74
CA LEU A 551 -16.36 17.50 11.15
C LEU A 551 -17.05 18.85 11.34
N SER A 552 -16.71 19.86 10.55
CA SER A 552 -17.36 21.17 10.65
C SER A 552 -18.85 21.10 10.31
N VAL A 553 -19.26 20.25 9.35
CA VAL A 553 -20.68 19.98 9.07
C VAL A 553 -21.36 19.28 10.25
N ILE A 554 -20.74 18.26 10.85
CA ILE A 554 -21.30 17.52 11.98
C ILE A 554 -21.49 18.44 13.19
N TRP A 555 -20.43 19.17 13.55
CA TRP A 555 -20.40 19.99 14.76
C TRP A 555 -21.06 21.35 14.57
N GLY A 556 -21.06 21.89 13.35
CA GLY A 556 -21.70 23.17 13.00
C GLY A 556 -23.23 23.13 13.12
N GLY A 557 -23.83 21.94 13.21
CA GLY A 557 -25.25 21.78 13.54
C GLY A 557 -25.61 22.09 15.00
N PHE A 558 -24.62 22.23 15.89
CA PHE A 558 -24.83 22.48 17.31
C PHE A 558 -24.53 23.95 17.65
N ARG A 559 -25.36 24.55 18.52
CA ARG A 559 -25.12 25.92 19.02
C ARG A 559 -24.05 25.90 20.10
N MET A 560 -22.86 26.44 19.80
CA MET A 560 -21.75 26.59 20.74
C MET A 560 -20.96 27.87 20.46
N SER A 561 -20.10 28.30 21.39
CA SER A 561 -19.19 29.44 21.16
C SER A 561 -18.09 29.06 20.16
N GLU A 562 -17.51 30.06 19.51
CA GLU A 562 -16.41 29.85 18.55
C GLU A 562 -15.23 29.11 19.18
N GLU A 563 -14.83 29.48 20.40
CA GLU A 563 -13.77 28.82 21.15
C GLU A 563 -14.09 27.33 21.45
N THR A 564 -15.35 27.04 21.81
CA THR A 564 -15.80 25.65 22.04
C THR A 564 -15.79 24.87 20.73
N PHE A 565 -16.22 25.48 19.63
CA PHE A 565 -16.21 24.87 18.31
C PHE A 565 -14.79 24.50 17.87
N GLN A 566 -13.85 25.44 17.97
CA GLN A 566 -12.43 25.19 17.67
C GLN A 566 -11.83 24.10 18.56
N SER A 567 -12.15 24.08 19.85
CA SER A 567 -11.70 23.02 20.77
C SER A 567 -12.23 21.65 20.37
N VAL A 568 -13.52 21.54 20.01
CA VAL A 568 -14.16 20.29 19.61
C VAL A 568 -13.63 19.79 18.25
N MET A 569 -13.37 20.69 17.30
CA MET A 569 -12.66 20.38 16.05
C MET A 569 -11.29 19.77 16.32
N LEU A 570 -10.49 20.44 17.15
CA LEU A 570 -9.14 20.00 17.46
C LEU A 570 -9.12 18.66 18.21
N MET A 571 -10.01 18.49 19.19
CA MET A 571 -10.20 17.22 19.90
C MET A 571 -10.58 16.08 18.93
N SER A 572 -11.45 16.36 17.95
CA SER A 572 -11.85 15.38 16.93
C SER A 572 -10.67 14.98 16.05
N ASN A 573 -9.86 15.95 15.59
CA ASN A 573 -8.68 15.66 14.78
C ASN A 573 -7.60 14.88 15.53
N ILE A 574 -7.34 15.22 16.80
CA ILE A 574 -6.43 14.46 17.66
C ILE A 574 -6.97 13.03 17.86
N PHE A 575 -8.28 12.88 18.10
CA PHE A 575 -8.93 11.57 18.21
C PHE A 575 -8.67 10.72 16.96
N PHE A 576 -8.98 11.23 15.76
CA PHE A 576 -8.80 10.47 14.52
C PHE A 576 -7.34 10.18 14.22
N THR A 577 -6.42 11.08 14.57
CA THR A 577 -4.97 10.86 14.42
C THR A 577 -4.48 9.73 15.32
N VAL A 578 -4.82 9.78 16.61
CA VAL A 578 -4.42 8.76 17.59
C VAL A 578 -5.06 7.42 17.25
N TRP A 579 -6.35 7.43 16.92
CA TRP A 579 -7.07 6.25 16.48
C TRP A 579 -6.45 5.65 15.21
N SER A 580 -6.02 6.47 14.26
CA SER A 580 -5.34 6.02 13.04
C SER A 580 -4.00 5.34 13.31
N LEU A 581 -3.17 5.95 14.17
CA LEU A 581 -1.89 5.38 14.60
C LEU A 581 -2.09 4.04 15.30
N LEU A 582 -3.08 4.00 16.20
CA LEU A 582 -3.56 2.79 16.85
C LEU A 582 -3.86 1.71 15.78
N MET A 583 -4.71 1.98 14.79
CA MET A 583 -5.09 1.01 13.76
C MET A 583 -3.90 0.47 12.95
N VAL A 584 -2.82 1.24 12.77
CA VAL A 584 -1.73 0.90 11.85
C VAL A 584 -0.53 0.25 12.54
N ILE A 585 -0.22 0.59 13.79
CA ILE A 585 0.95 0.05 14.54
C ILE A 585 0.98 -1.49 14.67
N PRO A 586 -0.14 -2.22 14.81
CA PRO A 586 -0.13 -3.69 14.82
C PRO A 586 0.56 -4.32 13.61
N LEU A 587 0.48 -3.69 12.42
CA LEU A 587 1.19 -4.16 11.22
C LEU A 587 2.71 -4.23 11.44
N PHE A 588 3.28 -3.25 12.15
CA PHE A 588 4.71 -3.23 12.47
C PHE A 588 5.10 -4.36 13.42
N ILE A 589 4.25 -4.64 14.42
CA ILE A 589 4.45 -5.74 15.36
C ILE A 589 4.39 -7.09 14.65
N TYR A 590 3.41 -7.29 13.76
CA TYR A 590 3.25 -8.52 13.00
C TYR A 590 4.39 -8.73 12.00
N ALA A 591 4.80 -7.68 11.29
CA ALA A 591 5.97 -7.71 10.41
C ALA A 591 7.24 -8.09 11.19
N SER A 592 7.41 -7.52 12.39
CA SER A 592 8.54 -7.84 13.27
C SER A 592 8.50 -9.29 13.74
N PHE A 593 7.33 -9.83 14.08
CA PHE A 593 7.17 -11.21 14.49
C PHE A 593 7.52 -12.21 13.38
N PHE A 594 6.95 -12.05 12.19
CA PHE A 594 7.27 -12.94 11.06
C PHE A 594 8.72 -12.78 10.59
N SER A 595 9.26 -11.55 10.65
CA SER A 595 10.68 -11.32 10.37
C SER A 595 11.57 -12.01 11.39
N PHE A 596 11.22 -11.97 12.69
CA PHE A 596 11.95 -12.64 13.76
C PHE A 596 11.99 -14.16 13.54
N TRP A 597 10.85 -14.81 13.33
CA TRP A 597 10.83 -16.28 13.16
C TRP A 597 11.56 -16.73 11.90
N SER A 598 11.50 -15.94 10.82
CA SER A 598 12.35 -16.21 9.66
C SER A 598 13.85 -16.03 9.95
N ALA A 599 14.24 -15.07 10.80
CA ALA A 599 15.64 -14.87 11.21
C ALA A 599 16.11 -15.97 12.15
N TYR A 600 15.26 -16.42 13.06
CA TYR A 600 15.51 -17.53 13.96
C TYR A 600 15.73 -18.84 13.19
N GLU A 601 14.94 -19.10 12.15
CA GLU A 601 15.12 -20.27 11.29
C GLU A 601 16.43 -20.21 10.48
N ILE A 602 16.88 -19.01 10.07
CA ILE A 602 18.19 -18.85 9.41
C ILE A 602 19.35 -19.25 10.35
N GLU A 603 19.27 -18.86 11.62
CA GLU A 603 20.33 -19.13 12.61
C GLU A 603 20.31 -20.59 13.09
N THR A 604 19.12 -21.14 13.36
CA THR A 604 18.98 -22.43 14.04
C THR A 604 18.68 -23.61 13.11
N ALA A 605 18.20 -23.35 11.89
CA ALA A 605 17.74 -24.37 10.94
C ALA A 605 16.77 -25.39 11.57
N SER A 606 15.95 -24.95 12.53
CA SER A 606 15.14 -25.82 13.40
C SER A 606 14.20 -26.73 12.60
N HIS A 607 13.59 -26.20 11.54
CA HIS A 607 12.69 -26.98 10.69
C HIS A 607 13.46 -27.97 9.81
N LEU A 608 14.65 -27.62 9.33
CA LEU A 608 15.50 -28.56 8.58
C LEU A 608 15.90 -29.74 9.47
N HIS A 609 16.32 -29.48 10.70
CA HIS A 609 16.64 -30.54 11.68
C HIS A 609 15.42 -31.43 11.96
N ALA A 610 14.26 -30.82 12.29
CA ALA A 610 13.02 -31.57 12.52
C ALA A 610 12.52 -32.34 11.28
N SER A 611 12.88 -31.88 10.07
CA SER A 611 12.57 -32.59 8.82
C SER A 611 13.53 -33.74 8.58
N VAL A 612 14.82 -33.57 8.89
CA VAL A 612 15.84 -34.64 8.83
C VAL A 612 15.51 -35.76 9.82
N ASP A 613 15.05 -35.44 11.03
CA ASP A 613 14.62 -36.44 12.01
C ASP A 613 13.38 -37.24 11.54
N ARG A 614 12.58 -36.66 10.63
CA ARG A 614 11.46 -37.33 9.98
C ARG A 614 11.87 -38.17 8.75
N ILE A 615 13.07 -37.95 8.20
CA ILE A 615 13.63 -38.76 7.10
C ILE A 615 14.17 -40.06 7.69
N GLY A 616 13.26 -41.03 7.88
CA GLY A 616 13.59 -42.36 8.41
C GLY A 616 12.40 -43.06 9.06
N ILE A 617 11.41 -42.30 9.53
CA ILE A 617 10.16 -42.83 10.07
C ILE A 617 9.20 -43.00 8.89
N ARG A 618 9.23 -44.19 8.26
CA ARG A 618 8.16 -44.64 7.38
C ARG A 618 6.86 -44.66 8.19
N ASN A 619 6.03 -43.63 8.06
CA ASN A 619 4.60 -43.81 8.28
C ASN A 619 4.16 -44.85 7.24
N LYS A 620 3.86 -46.08 7.70
CA LYS A 620 3.12 -47.06 6.90
C LYS A 620 1.83 -46.37 6.49
N ALA A 621 1.79 -45.87 5.26
CA ALA A 621 0.57 -45.42 4.64
C ALA A 621 -0.39 -46.63 4.61
N TYR A 622 -1.49 -46.49 5.34
CA TYR A 622 -2.68 -47.32 5.26
C TYR A 622 -3.10 -47.41 3.79
N GLY A 623 -3.27 -48.64 3.29
CA GLY A 623 -3.73 -48.86 1.92
C GLY A 623 -3.33 -50.21 1.34
N ILE A 624 -3.52 -51.30 2.09
CA ILE A 624 -3.67 -52.63 1.47
C ILE A 624 -5.00 -53.15 1.99
N LEU A 625 -6.05 -52.97 1.17
CA LEU A 625 -7.24 -53.79 1.27
C LEU A 625 -6.77 -55.24 1.13
N ARG A 626 -6.96 -56.00 2.20
CA ARG A 626 -6.85 -57.45 2.19
C ARG A 626 -8.05 -57.93 1.39
N GLU A 627 -7.86 -58.19 0.10
CA GLU A 627 -8.79 -59.04 -0.64
C GLU A 627 -8.67 -60.43 0.00
N GLU A 628 -9.78 -60.87 0.58
CA GLU A 628 -10.00 -62.26 0.95
C GLU A 628 -10.04 -63.09 -0.33
N MET A 629 -9.07 -63.98 -0.48
CA MET A 629 -9.22 -65.20 -1.26
C MET A 629 -8.51 -66.34 -0.52
N ASP A 630 -9.32 -67.36 -0.26
CA ASP A 630 -9.07 -68.71 0.29
C ASP A 630 -9.25 -68.92 1.80
#